data_AF-B9LSP3-F1
#
_entry.id   AF-B9LSP3-F1
#
_cell.length_a   1.000
_cell.length_b   1.000
_cell.length_c   1.000
_cell.angle_alpha   90.00
_cell.angle_beta   90.00
_cell.angle_gamma   90.00
#
_symmetry.space_group_name_H-M   'P 1'
#
loop_
_entity.id
_entity.type
_entity.pdbx_description
1 polymer ?
#
loop_
_entity_poly.entity_id
_entity_poly.type
_entity_poly.pdbx_seq_one_letter_code
_entity_poly.pdbx_strand_id
1 'polypeptide(L)'
;MDGTRVTVQCRNCSLAATYDRLRDARTAVDDHESTTGHDVRWEIESLDAGVSQAGADAGVCGRPGCANEDSPLVDPEPPEPES
;
A
#
# COMPACT_ATOMS: atom_id res chain seq x y z
N MET A 1 16.78 10.48 -0.72
CA MET A 1 16.12 9.43 -1.53
C MET A 1 15.38 8.58 -0.54
N ASP A 2 14.15 8.97 -0.26
CA ASP A 2 13.26 8.28 0.68
C ASP A 2 12.65 7.11 -0.08
N GLY A 3 13.34 5.97 -0.02
CA GLY A 3 12.91 4.73 -0.66
C GLY A 3 11.82 4.06 0.14
N THR A 4 11.03 3.22 -0.53
CA THR A 4 10.10 2.32 0.15
C THR A 4 10.89 1.38 1.05
N ARG A 5 10.43 1.17 2.29
CA ARG A 5 11.01 0.21 3.23
C ARG A 5 9.91 -0.50 3.98
N VAL A 6 9.94 -1.84 3.93
CA VAL A 6 8.93 -2.71 4.53
C VAL A 6 9.64 -3.81 5.31
N THR A 7 9.30 -3.96 6.57
CA THR A 7 9.81 -5.04 7.42
C THR A 7 8.75 -6.11 7.59
N VAL A 8 9.14 -7.37 7.38
CA VAL A 8 8.30 -8.56 7.44
C VAL A 8 8.84 -9.47 8.53
N GLN A 9 7.98 -9.90 9.45
CA GLN A 9 8.32 -10.74 10.60
C GLN A 9 7.24 -11.79 10.81
N CYS A 10 7.63 -13.05 10.84
CA CYS A 10 6.72 -14.13 11.21
C CYS A 10 6.54 -14.15 12.74
N ARG A 11 5.31 -14.38 13.21
CA ARG A 11 5.03 -14.52 14.64
C ARG A 11 5.32 -15.91 15.18
N ASN A 12 5.40 -16.91 14.29
CA ASN A 12 5.49 -18.32 14.63
C ASN A 12 6.90 -18.90 14.44
N CYS A 13 7.77 -18.22 13.68
CA CYS A 13 9.13 -18.65 13.45
C CYS A 13 10.10 -17.47 13.33
N SER A 14 11.40 -17.76 13.21
CA SER A 14 12.47 -16.74 13.20
C SER A 14 12.60 -15.97 11.88
N LEU A 15 11.61 -16.03 10.98
CA LEU A 15 11.64 -15.24 9.75
C LEU A 15 11.55 -13.76 10.09
N ALA A 16 12.58 -13.00 9.74
CA ALA A 16 12.61 -11.56 9.76
C ALA A 16 13.39 -11.06 8.53
N ALA A 17 12.76 -10.20 7.72
CA ALA A 17 13.34 -9.67 6.50
C ALA A 17 12.87 -8.23 6.24
N THR A 18 13.72 -7.43 5.59
CA THR A 18 13.38 -6.07 5.16
C THR A 18 13.49 -5.98 3.65
N TYR A 19 12.53 -5.30 3.02
CA TYR A 19 12.41 -5.15 1.58
C TYR A 19 12.30 -3.69 1.19
N ASP A 20 12.96 -3.30 0.11
CA ASP A 20 12.88 -1.94 -0.44
C ASP A 20 11.75 -1.79 -1.49
N ARG A 21 10.93 -2.83 -1.68
CA ARG A 21 9.80 -2.86 -2.61
C ARG A 21 8.59 -3.56 -2.00
N LEU A 22 7.43 -2.90 -2.06
CA LEU A 22 6.16 -3.46 -1.57
C LEU A 22 5.78 -4.79 -2.24
N ARG A 23 6.01 -4.90 -3.56
CA ARG A 23 5.71 -6.12 -4.32
C ARG A 23 6.49 -7.32 -3.75
N ASP A 24 7.78 -7.15 -3.48
CA ASP A 24 8.63 -8.24 -3.02
C ASP A 24 8.26 -8.65 -1.59
N ALA A 25 7.99 -7.66 -0.71
CA ALA A 25 7.46 -7.91 0.62
C ALA A 25 6.14 -8.69 0.57
N ARG A 26 5.21 -8.31 -0.32
CA ARG A 26 3.92 -9.00 -0.47
C ARG A 26 4.08 -10.44 -0.93
N THR A 27 4.94 -10.70 -1.91
CA THR A 27 5.23 -12.07 -2.37
C THR A 27 5.83 -12.91 -1.25
N ALA A 28 6.76 -12.37 -0.45
CA ALA A 28 7.38 -13.09 0.65
C ALA A 28 6.39 -13.44 1.77
N VAL A 29 5.45 -12.54 2.07
CA VAL A 29 4.35 -12.82 3.01
C VAL A 29 3.49 -13.97 2.47
N ASP A 30 2.98 -13.84 1.25
CA ASP A 30 2.07 -14.83 0.64
C ASP A 30 2.71 -16.22 0.55
N ASP A 31 3.97 -16.29 0.08
CA ASP A 31 4.75 -17.52 0.02
C ASP A 31 4.92 -18.16 1.39
N HIS A 32 5.26 -17.36 2.40
CA HIS A 32 5.47 -17.88 3.75
C HIS A 32 4.16 -18.37 4.38
N GLU A 33 3.09 -17.58 4.31
CA GLU A 33 1.78 -17.93 4.86
C GLU A 33 1.22 -19.19 4.18
N SER A 34 1.34 -19.29 2.84
CA SER A 34 0.88 -20.45 2.08
C SER A 34 1.71 -21.72 2.37
N THR A 35 3.03 -21.57 2.48
CA THR A 35 3.93 -22.71 2.70
C THR A 35 3.88 -23.23 4.13
N THR A 36 3.71 -22.34 5.12
CA THR A 36 3.88 -22.67 6.54
C THR A 36 2.60 -22.60 7.35
N GLY A 37 1.56 -21.91 6.86
CA GLY A 37 0.35 -21.63 7.63
C GLY A 37 0.58 -20.68 8.81
N HIS A 38 1.73 -19.99 8.87
CA HIS A 38 2.06 -19.05 9.94
C HIS A 38 1.46 -17.67 9.71
N ASP A 39 1.28 -16.92 10.79
CA ASP A 39 0.88 -15.52 10.73
C ASP A 39 2.11 -14.63 10.56
N VAL A 40 2.08 -13.80 9.51
CA VAL A 40 3.17 -12.86 9.21
C VAL A 40 2.72 -11.43 9.49
N ARG A 41 3.43 -10.74 10.37
CA ARG A 41 3.30 -9.30 10.56
C ARG A 41 4.20 -8.57 9.58
N TRP A 42 3.71 -7.50 9.00
CA TRP A 42 4.51 -6.58 8.20
C TRP A 42 4.23 -5.13 8.60
N GLU A 43 5.24 -4.29 8.46
CA GLU A 43 5.20 -2.87 8.78
C GLU A 43 5.87 -2.08 7.66
N ILE A 44 5.18 -1.05 7.17
CA ILE A 44 5.69 -0.14 6.15
C ILE A 44 6.30 1.04 6.88
N GLU A 45 7.63 1.07 6.95
CA GLU A 45 8.38 2.11 7.66
C GLU A 45 8.46 3.40 6.83
N SER A 46 8.53 3.27 5.51
CA SER A 46 8.57 4.40 4.58
C SER A 46 8.02 4.00 3.22
N LEU A 47 7.39 4.93 2.52
CA LEU A 47 6.97 4.78 1.14
C LEU A 47 7.74 5.75 0.26
N ASP A 48 8.04 5.30 -0.95
CA ASP A 48 8.55 6.20 -1.97
C ASP A 48 7.52 7.30 -2.28
N ALA A 49 8.00 8.51 -2.54
CA ALA A 49 7.15 9.66 -2.82
C ALA A 49 6.19 9.40 -3.99
N GLY A 50 6.64 8.68 -5.02
CA GLY A 50 5.79 8.32 -6.16
C GLY A 50 4.65 7.38 -5.80
N VAL A 51 4.86 6.46 -4.85
CA VAL A 51 3.82 5.54 -4.36
C VAL A 51 2.80 6.27 -3.51
N SER A 52 3.26 7.19 -2.67
CA SER A 52 2.37 8.03 -1.84
C SER A 52 1.49 8.91 -2.71
N GLN A 53 2.06 9.52 -3.75
CA GLN A 53 1.34 10.34 -4.72
C GLN A 53 0.31 9.51 -5.50
N ALA A 54 0.71 8.38 -6.07
CA ALA A 54 -0.21 7.48 -6.78
C ALA A 54 -1.38 6.99 -5.90
N GLY A 55 -1.14 6.77 -4.60
CA GLY A 55 -2.20 6.42 -3.65
C GLY A 55 -3.18 7.56 -3.38
N ALA A 56 -2.69 8.80 -3.32
CA ALA A 56 -3.52 10.01 -3.21
C ALA A 56 -4.34 10.23 -4.48
N ASP A 57 -3.73 10.09 -5.65
CA ASP A 57 -4.40 10.17 -6.96
C ASP A 57 -5.52 9.14 -7.11
N ALA A 58 -5.33 7.94 -6.58
CA ALA A 58 -6.34 6.88 -6.59
C ALA A 58 -7.37 6.98 -5.44
N GLY A 59 -7.20 7.91 -4.48
CA GLY A 59 -8.09 8.03 -3.31
C GLY A 59 -8.01 6.87 -2.32
N VAL A 60 -6.93 6.08 -2.35
CA VAL A 60 -6.79 4.80 -1.60
C VAL A 60 -6.37 5.03 -0.14
N CYS A 61 -6.18 6.27 0.33
CA CYS A 61 -5.82 6.53 1.73
C CYS A 61 -6.92 6.22 2.78
N GLY A 62 -8.07 5.68 2.36
CA GLY A 62 -9.04 5.06 3.27
C GLY A 62 -9.92 6.03 4.06
N ARG A 63 -9.95 7.32 3.67
CA ARG A 63 -10.76 8.37 4.30
C ARG A 63 -11.62 9.08 3.24
N PRO A 64 -12.86 9.50 3.52
CA PRO A 64 -13.61 10.34 2.59
C PRO A 64 -12.85 11.65 2.32
N GLY A 65 -12.73 12.05 1.05
CA GLY A 65 -11.96 13.23 0.61
C GLY A 65 -10.47 12.98 0.35
N CYS A 66 -10.04 11.72 0.28
CA CYS A 66 -8.64 11.32 0.05
C CYS A 66 -8.17 11.37 -1.41
N ALA A 67 -9.11 11.45 -2.36
CA ALA A 67 -8.74 11.56 -3.76
C ALA A 67 -8.13 12.94 -4.00
N ASN A 68 -6.98 12.98 -4.66
CA ASN A 68 -6.46 14.23 -5.15
C ASN A 68 -7.44 14.78 -6.19
N GLU A 69 -8.11 15.88 -5.86
CA GLU A 69 -9.16 16.50 -6.70
C GLU A 69 -8.61 16.98 -8.05
N ASP A 70 -7.31 17.21 -8.14
CA ASP A 70 -6.60 17.58 -9.38
C ASP A 70 -6.20 16.35 -10.22
N SER A 71 -6.45 15.13 -9.73
CA SER A 71 -6.05 13.91 -10.42
C SER A 71 -6.98 13.61 -11.60
N PRO A 72 -6.44 13.28 -12.78
CA PRO A 72 -7.25 12.90 -13.94
C PRO A 72 -7.99 11.55 -13.76
N LEU A 73 -7.76 10.87 -12.64
CA LEU A 73 -8.43 9.63 -12.24
C LEU A 73 -9.73 9.87 -11.46
N VAL A 74 -9.96 11.09 -10.99
CA VAL A 74 -11.22 11.49 -10.35
C VAL A 74 -12.24 11.84 -11.43
N ASP A 75 -13.35 11.11 -11.47
CA ASP A 75 -14.49 11.44 -12.34
C ASP A 75 -15.14 12.71 -11.78
N PRO A 76 -15.15 13.84 -12.51
CA PRO A 76 -15.85 15.04 -12.05
C PRO A 76 -17.35 14.74 -11.98
N GLU A 77 -17.98 15.09 -10.85
CA GLU A 77 -19.41 14.85 -10.63
C GLU A 77 -20.22 15.36 -11.84
N PRO A 78 -21.13 14.54 -12.41
CA PRO A 78 -21.95 15.00 -13.52
C PRO A 78 -22.77 16.22 -13.09
N PRO A 79 -22.94 17.23 -13.97
CA PRO A 79 -23.64 18.46 -13.59
C PRO A 79 -25.04 18.14 -13.05
N GLU A 80 -25.40 18.77 -11.93
CA GLU A 80 -26.73 18.63 -11.32
C GLU A 80 -27.81 18.93 -12.37
N PRO A 81 -28.88 18.13 -12.48
CA PRO A 81 -29.94 18.42 -13.43
C PRO A 81 -30.62 19.75 -13.06
N GLU A 82 -30.55 20.71 -13.98
CA GLU A 82 -31.28 21.98 -13.90
C GLU A 82 -32.79 21.67 -13.70
N SER A 83 -33.37 22.15 -12.60
CA SER A 83 -34.79 21.97 -12.24
C SER A 83 -35.71 22.93 -12.98
#